data_AF-A0A2V5THF2-F1
#
_entry.id   AF-A0A2V5THF2-F1
#
_cell.length_a   1.000
_cell.length_b   1.000
_cell.length_c   1.000
_cell.angle_alpha   90.00
_cell.angle_beta   90.00
_cell.angle_gamma   90.00
#
_symmetry.space_group_name_H-M   'P 1'
#
loop_
_entity.id
_entity.type
_entity.pdbx_description
1 polymer ?
#
loop_
_entity_poly.entity_id
_entity_poly.type
_entity_poly.pdbx_seq_one_letter_code
_entity_poly.pdbx_strand_id
1 'polypeptide(L)'
;MTDAELVREIAQPLSGGSDDYDALLALVGNARFVLIGEATHGTYEFYSERATITKRLITEKGFSILAIEADWPDSARVHRYVRDDTMANADKALSGFRRFPTWMWRNTVLVEFVEWLRGFNKTIEPKRAPVGFYGMDLYSLHASIEAVLKYLEKVDPEAARRARLRYSCFDHLSRKPQEYGYATTVGAIESCENAVVEQLVELQQKATEFLSRDGEVAAEEFFFAEQN
;
A
#
# COMPACT_ATOMS: atom_id res chain seq x y z
N MET A 1 19.27 17.60 38.17
CA MET A 1 19.25 16.95 36.85
C MET A 1 17.91 17.24 36.23
N THR A 2 17.89 17.87 35.06
CA THR A 2 16.66 18.20 34.31
C THR A 2 16.26 17.00 33.43
N ASP A 3 15.00 16.97 32.99
CA ASP A 3 14.52 15.93 32.05
C ASP A 3 15.38 15.88 30.78
N ALA A 4 15.84 17.03 30.29
CA ALA A 4 16.72 17.11 29.13
C ALA A 4 18.11 16.50 29.38
N GLU A 5 18.65 16.60 30.59
CA GLU A 5 19.92 15.96 30.97
C GLU A 5 19.75 14.43 31.06
N LEU A 6 18.64 13.96 31.61
CA LEU A 6 18.32 12.53 31.67
C LEU A 6 18.18 11.92 30.27
N VAL A 7 17.44 12.57 29.36
CA VAL A 7 17.30 12.11 27.97
C VAL A 7 18.66 12.08 27.29
N ARG A 8 19.50 13.12 27.47
CA ARG A 8 20.83 13.17 26.84
C ARG A 8 21.75 12.02 27.29
N GLU A 9 21.64 11.57 28.53
CA GLU A 9 22.46 10.48 29.07
C GLU A 9 22.15 9.12 28.43
N ILE A 10 20.88 8.89 28.06
CA ILE A 10 20.42 7.60 27.49
C ILE A 10 20.17 7.65 25.98
N ALA A 11 20.12 8.84 25.37
CA ALA A 11 19.87 9.00 23.95
C ALA A 11 21.06 8.51 23.13
N GLN A 12 20.77 7.80 22.04
CA GLN A 12 21.77 7.46 21.05
C GLN A 12 21.81 8.55 19.97
N PRO A 13 22.93 9.27 19.83
CA PRO A 13 23.06 10.27 18.77
C PRO A 13 23.12 9.57 17.40
N LEU A 14 22.40 10.12 16.43
CA LEU A 14 22.52 9.74 15.03
C LEU A 14 23.53 10.68 14.37
N SER A 15 24.58 10.12 13.79
CA SER A 15 25.71 10.84 13.18
C SER A 15 25.71 10.80 11.65
N GLY A 16 24.77 10.05 11.06
CA GLY A 16 24.78 9.65 9.64
C GLY A 16 25.62 8.40 9.37
N GLY A 17 26.04 7.68 10.42
CA GLY A 17 26.82 6.45 10.34
C GLY A 17 25.97 5.25 9.93
N SER A 18 26.60 4.24 9.32
CA SER A 18 25.90 3.00 8.93
C SER A 18 25.39 2.20 10.14
N ASP A 19 26.05 2.36 11.29
CA ASP A 19 25.80 1.69 12.57
C ASP A 19 24.84 2.46 13.50
N ASP A 20 24.39 3.66 13.11
CA ASP A 20 23.50 4.52 13.92
C ASP A 20 22.23 3.78 14.38
N TYR A 21 21.74 2.82 13.59
CA TYR A 21 20.52 2.05 13.87
C TYR A 21 20.77 0.65 14.45
N ASP A 22 22.00 0.28 14.79
CA ASP A 22 22.33 -1.05 15.31
C ASP A 22 21.58 -1.39 16.60
N ALA A 23 21.55 -0.43 17.54
CA ALA A 23 20.82 -0.61 18.79
C ALA A 23 19.30 -0.72 18.55
N LEU A 24 18.75 0.04 17.59
CA LEU A 24 17.35 -0.08 17.21
C LEU A 24 17.05 -1.48 16.65
N LEU A 25 17.89 -2.01 15.77
CA LEU A 25 17.70 -3.36 15.23
C LEU A 25 17.89 -4.46 16.28
N ALA A 26 18.77 -4.24 17.26
CA ALA A 26 18.89 -5.12 18.42
C ALA A 26 17.60 -5.11 19.24
N LEU A 27 17.02 -3.94 19.51
CA LEU A 27 15.75 -3.79 20.22
C LEU A 27 14.56 -4.41 19.47
N VAL A 28 14.50 -4.27 18.14
CA VAL A 28 13.50 -4.95 17.30
C VAL A 28 13.56 -6.47 17.49
N GLY A 29 14.75 -7.03 17.72
CA GLY A 29 14.92 -8.45 18.03
C GLY A 29 14.32 -9.36 16.96
N ASN A 30 13.36 -10.19 17.38
CA ASN A 30 12.59 -11.14 16.55
C ASN A 30 11.14 -10.69 16.32
N ALA A 31 10.84 -9.39 16.46
CA ALA A 31 9.50 -8.87 16.22
C ALA A 31 9.05 -9.19 14.79
N ARG A 32 7.79 -9.63 14.65
CA ARG A 32 7.18 -9.92 13.34
C ARG A 32 6.61 -8.68 12.65
N PHE A 33 6.30 -7.65 13.44
CA PHE A 33 5.72 -6.40 12.99
C PHE A 33 6.51 -5.24 13.60
N VAL A 34 6.85 -4.25 12.78
CA VAL A 34 7.50 -3.01 13.19
C VAL A 34 6.70 -1.87 12.59
N LEU A 35 6.20 -0.97 13.44
CA LEU A 35 5.42 0.19 13.03
C LEU A 35 6.33 1.42 13.14
N ILE A 36 6.56 2.10 12.03
CA ILE A 36 7.42 3.28 11.97
C ILE A 36 6.54 4.50 11.66
N GLY A 37 6.30 5.32 12.69
CA GLY A 37 5.57 6.57 12.54
C GLY A 37 6.45 7.73 12.08
N GLU A 38 5.81 8.86 11.80
CA GLU A 38 6.47 10.15 11.60
C GLU A 38 5.68 11.25 12.32
N ALA A 39 6.36 12.32 12.73
CA ALA A 39 5.68 13.40 13.43
C ALA A 39 4.89 14.31 12.48
N THR A 40 5.33 14.43 11.22
CA THR A 40 4.67 15.22 10.19
C THR A 40 4.85 14.58 8.82
N HIS A 41 3.85 14.73 7.94
CA HIS A 41 4.06 14.44 6.53
C HIS A 41 4.83 15.59 5.85
N GLY A 42 5.67 15.25 4.88
CA GLY A 42 6.38 16.21 4.02
C GLY A 42 7.76 16.65 4.52
N THR A 43 8.22 16.15 5.66
CA THR A 43 9.57 16.43 6.19
C THR A 43 10.57 15.45 5.60
N TYR A 44 11.57 15.97 4.88
CA TYR A 44 12.56 15.16 4.19
C TYR A 44 13.26 14.15 5.12
N GLU A 45 13.66 14.60 6.31
CA GLU A 45 14.38 13.81 7.30
C GLU A 45 13.55 12.60 7.76
N PHE A 46 12.24 12.75 7.98
CA PHE A 46 11.39 11.61 8.36
C PHE A 46 11.32 10.57 7.24
N TYR A 47 11.21 10.99 5.97
CA TYR A 47 11.26 10.04 4.86
C TYR A 47 12.63 9.36 4.75
N SER A 48 13.71 10.13 4.88
CA SER A 48 15.08 9.63 4.79
C SER A 48 15.35 8.57 5.86
N GLU A 49 15.06 8.88 7.12
CA GLU A 49 15.30 7.96 8.23
C GLU A 49 14.42 6.72 8.14
N ARG A 50 13.13 6.88 7.82
CA ARG A 50 12.23 5.74 7.59
C ARG A 50 12.73 4.84 6.46
N ALA A 51 13.21 5.42 5.36
CA ALA A 51 13.76 4.66 4.24
C ALA A 51 15.01 3.89 4.68
N THR A 52 15.93 4.52 5.41
CA THR A 52 17.14 3.87 5.94
C THR A 52 16.82 2.72 6.89
N ILE A 53 15.95 2.94 7.89
CA ILE A 53 15.51 1.91 8.83
C ILE A 53 14.83 0.75 8.07
N THR A 54 13.95 1.06 7.11
CA THR A 54 13.23 0.04 6.33
C THR A 54 14.18 -0.79 5.48
N LYS A 55 15.18 -0.17 4.83
CA LYS A 55 16.23 -0.90 4.08
C LYS A 55 16.91 -1.92 4.98
N ARG A 56 17.33 -1.51 6.18
CA ARG A 56 18.01 -2.39 7.14
C ARG A 56 17.10 -3.50 7.66
N LEU A 57 15.83 -3.22 7.96
CA LEU A 57 14.85 -4.24 8.35
C LEU A 57 14.70 -5.31 7.24
N ILE A 58 14.65 -4.89 5.98
CA ILE A 58 14.55 -5.81 4.85
C ILE A 58 15.83 -6.67 4.70
N THR A 59 16.99 -6.03 4.72
CA THR A 59 18.28 -6.69 4.43
C THR A 59 18.77 -7.57 5.58
N GLU A 60 18.66 -7.08 6.83
CA GLU A 60 19.26 -7.72 8.00
C GLU A 60 18.27 -8.55 8.81
N LYS A 61 16.98 -8.16 8.81
CA LYS A 61 15.94 -8.79 9.63
C LYS A 61 14.92 -9.61 8.84
N GLY A 62 15.04 -9.64 7.51
CA GLY A 62 14.23 -10.55 6.69
C GLY A 62 12.82 -10.04 6.37
N PHE A 63 12.47 -8.80 6.72
CA PHE A 63 11.13 -8.26 6.44
C PHE A 63 10.85 -8.27 4.93
N SER A 64 9.65 -8.72 4.56
CA SER A 64 9.24 -8.92 3.16
C SER A 64 7.93 -8.24 2.80
N ILE A 65 7.31 -7.54 3.73
CA ILE A 65 6.06 -6.80 3.53
C ILE A 65 6.26 -5.38 4.03
N LEU A 66 6.16 -4.41 3.12
CA LEU A 66 6.08 -2.99 3.44
C LEU A 66 4.66 -2.51 3.18
N ALA A 67 3.93 -2.18 4.25
CA ALA A 67 2.64 -1.51 4.18
C ALA A 67 2.81 -0.02 4.52
N ILE A 68 2.27 0.87 3.69
CA ILE A 68 2.31 2.32 3.90
C ILE A 68 0.89 2.89 4.04
N GLU A 69 0.78 4.02 4.73
CA GLU A 69 -0.46 4.81 4.87
C GLU A 69 -0.82 5.50 3.54
N ALA A 70 -1.15 4.69 2.53
CA ALA A 70 -1.53 5.15 1.21
C ALA A 70 -2.57 4.23 0.58
N ASP A 71 -3.17 4.75 -0.50
CA ASP A 71 -4.23 4.07 -1.24
C ASP A 71 -3.76 2.71 -1.76
N TRP A 72 -4.61 1.70 -1.59
CA TRP A 72 -4.37 0.34 -2.06
C TRP A 72 -4.12 0.26 -3.58
N PRO A 73 -5.00 0.80 -4.46
CA PRO A 73 -4.78 0.70 -5.91
C PRO A 73 -3.53 1.45 -6.41
N ASP A 74 -3.14 2.54 -5.76
CA ASP A 74 -1.92 3.28 -6.12
C ASP A 74 -0.67 2.51 -5.68
N SER A 75 -0.69 1.95 -4.48
CA SER A 75 0.40 1.11 -3.96
C SER A 75 0.56 -0.19 -4.76
N ALA A 76 -0.54 -0.75 -5.29
CA ALA A 76 -0.51 -1.90 -6.19
C ALA A 76 0.30 -1.63 -7.48
N ARG A 77 0.33 -0.38 -7.95
CA ARG A 77 1.17 0.00 -9.10
C ARG A 77 2.66 -0.07 -8.75
N VAL A 78 3.01 0.38 -7.54
CA VAL A 78 4.37 0.30 -7.01
C VAL A 78 4.76 -1.15 -6.75
N HIS A 79 3.84 -1.95 -6.20
CA HIS A 79 4.02 -3.38 -5.99
C HIS A 79 4.47 -4.10 -7.26
N ARG A 80 3.72 -3.93 -8.35
CA ARG A 80 4.06 -4.53 -9.65
C ARG A 80 5.42 -4.04 -10.15
N TYR A 81 5.69 -2.74 -10.03
CA TYR A 81 6.98 -2.14 -10.43
C TYR A 81 8.18 -2.77 -9.73
N VAL A 82 8.09 -2.96 -8.41
CA VAL A 82 9.20 -3.53 -7.63
C VAL A 82 9.34 -5.04 -7.80
N ARG A 83 8.33 -5.71 -8.38
CA ARG A 83 8.33 -7.16 -8.56
C ARG A 83 8.77 -7.65 -9.92
N ASP A 84 8.31 -7.07 -11.03
CA ASP A 84 8.86 -7.31 -12.39
C ASP A 84 8.08 -6.59 -13.52
N ASP A 85 7.33 -5.53 -13.23
CA ASP A 85 6.55 -4.81 -14.25
C ASP A 85 7.44 -4.08 -15.27
N THR A 86 6.89 -3.93 -16.48
CA THR A 86 7.44 -3.21 -17.63
C THR A 86 7.53 -1.70 -17.46
N MET A 87 7.00 -1.16 -16.36
CA MET A 87 7.09 0.28 -16.06
C MET A 87 8.55 0.76 -16.05
N ALA A 88 8.77 1.92 -16.68
CA ALA A 88 10.10 2.40 -17.00
C ALA A 88 10.92 2.81 -15.77
N ASN A 89 10.29 3.45 -14.78
CA ASN A 89 10.94 3.94 -13.57
C ASN A 89 9.94 4.12 -12.41
N ALA A 90 10.48 4.35 -11.21
CA ALA A 90 9.73 4.53 -9.98
C ALA A 90 8.82 5.77 -10.01
N ASP A 91 9.19 6.88 -10.67
CA ASP A 91 8.30 8.04 -10.83
C ASP A 91 6.99 7.66 -11.54
N LYS A 92 7.07 6.85 -12.60
CA LYS A 92 5.87 6.34 -13.28
C LYS A 92 5.05 5.40 -12.41
N ALA A 93 5.70 4.56 -11.60
CA ALA A 93 5.00 3.71 -10.65
C ALA A 93 4.24 4.54 -9.61
N LEU A 94 4.91 5.53 -9.02
CA LEU A 94 4.37 6.46 -8.01
C LEU A 94 3.34 7.45 -8.56
N SER A 95 3.24 7.62 -9.89
CA SER A 95 2.29 8.55 -10.53
C SER A 95 0.80 8.24 -10.31
N GLY A 96 0.50 7.08 -9.71
CA GLY A 96 -0.84 6.72 -9.22
C GLY A 96 -1.31 7.65 -8.09
N PHE A 97 -0.41 7.98 -7.16
CA PHE A 97 -0.69 8.81 -5.98
C PHE A 97 -1.07 10.25 -6.38
N ARG A 98 -2.36 10.45 -6.68
CA ARG A 98 -2.93 11.72 -7.14
C ARG A 98 -3.86 12.35 -6.12
N ARG A 99 -4.38 11.57 -5.17
CA ARG A 99 -5.30 12.04 -4.12
C ARG A 99 -4.55 12.84 -3.06
N PHE A 100 -3.34 12.41 -2.73
CA PHE A 100 -2.46 13.11 -1.80
C PHE A 100 -1.67 14.20 -2.52
N PRO A 101 -1.21 15.24 -1.80
CA PRO A 101 -0.21 16.15 -2.33
C PRO A 101 1.01 15.39 -2.83
N THR A 102 1.57 15.82 -3.97
CA THR A 102 2.71 15.16 -4.63
C THR A 102 3.87 14.88 -3.67
N TRP A 103 4.16 15.82 -2.76
CA TRP A 103 5.28 15.71 -1.81
C TRP A 103 5.13 14.58 -0.79
N MET A 104 3.95 14.02 -0.58
CA MET A 104 3.72 12.97 0.41
C MET A 104 4.31 11.64 -0.07
N TRP A 105 3.78 11.07 -1.16
CA TRP A 105 4.23 9.75 -1.65
C TRP A 105 5.02 9.82 -2.96
N ARG A 106 5.12 10.98 -3.61
CA ARG A 106 5.85 11.19 -4.87
C ARG A 106 7.02 12.16 -4.71
N ASN A 107 7.70 12.08 -3.58
CA ASN A 107 8.95 12.81 -3.34
C ASN A 107 10.18 12.01 -3.80
N THR A 108 11.34 12.66 -3.82
CA THR A 108 12.59 12.07 -4.30
C THR A 108 13.09 10.92 -3.44
N VAL A 109 12.88 10.97 -2.12
CA VAL A 109 13.29 9.89 -1.20
C VAL A 109 12.52 8.61 -1.52
N LEU A 110 11.20 8.71 -1.78
CA LEU A 110 10.38 7.56 -2.18
C LEU A 110 10.76 7.02 -3.55
N VAL A 111 11.07 7.90 -4.52
CA VAL A 111 11.56 7.47 -5.84
C VAL A 111 12.84 6.64 -5.67
N GLU A 112 13.82 7.15 -4.93
CA GLU A 112 15.08 6.45 -4.67
C GLU A 112 14.89 5.15 -3.89
N PHE A 113 14.00 5.14 -2.89
CA PHE A 113 13.68 3.95 -2.12
C PHE A 113 13.03 2.86 -2.99
N VAL A 114 12.07 3.22 -3.85
CA VAL A 114 11.38 2.28 -4.73
C VAL A 114 12.33 1.72 -5.80
N GLU A 115 13.23 2.53 -6.34
CA GLU A 115 14.28 2.05 -7.25
C GLU A 115 15.23 1.08 -6.54
N TRP A 116 15.68 1.43 -5.32
CA TRP A 116 16.48 0.53 -4.51
C TRP A 116 15.75 -0.79 -4.23
N LEU A 117 14.46 -0.73 -3.89
CA LEU A 117 13.67 -1.92 -3.56
C LEU A 117 13.53 -2.86 -4.77
N ARG A 118 13.29 -2.31 -5.96
CA ARG A 118 13.29 -3.08 -7.21
C ARG A 118 14.66 -3.71 -7.47
N GLY A 119 15.75 -2.95 -7.27
CA GLY A 119 17.11 -3.48 -7.38
C GLY A 119 17.38 -4.61 -6.40
N PHE A 120 17.01 -4.43 -5.13
CA PHE A 120 17.13 -5.43 -4.08
C PHE A 120 16.36 -6.71 -4.44
N ASN A 121 15.10 -6.59 -4.85
CA ASN A 121 14.26 -7.73 -5.25
C ASN A 121 14.85 -8.56 -6.40
N LYS A 122 15.66 -7.97 -7.29
CA LYS A 122 16.38 -8.71 -8.35
C LYS A 122 17.58 -9.51 -7.84
N THR A 123 18.08 -9.18 -6.65
CA THR A 123 19.28 -9.81 -6.06
C THR A 123 18.95 -10.88 -5.03
N ILE A 124 17.69 -10.97 -4.58
CA ILE A 124 17.30 -11.98 -3.59
C ILE A 124 17.40 -13.38 -4.20
N GLU A 125 17.69 -14.36 -3.35
CA GLU A 125 17.72 -15.75 -3.76
C GLU A 125 16.33 -16.21 -4.27
N PRO A 126 16.25 -17.06 -5.31
CA PRO A 126 14.97 -17.52 -5.87
C PRO A 126 14.02 -18.20 -4.87
N LYS A 127 14.54 -18.68 -3.73
CA LYS A 127 13.75 -19.31 -2.66
C LYS A 127 13.10 -18.31 -1.70
N ARG A 128 13.52 -17.04 -1.73
CA ARG A 128 12.96 -15.98 -0.89
C ARG A 128 11.97 -15.17 -1.71
N ALA A 129 10.75 -15.03 -1.19
CA ALA A 129 9.74 -14.20 -1.84
C ALA A 129 10.23 -12.74 -1.95
N PRO A 130 10.03 -12.07 -3.11
CA PRO A 130 10.31 -10.65 -3.25
C PRO A 130 9.53 -9.81 -2.26
N VAL A 131 10.17 -8.74 -1.78
CA VAL A 131 9.55 -7.79 -0.87
C VAL A 131 8.39 -7.11 -1.57
N GLY A 132 7.21 -7.20 -0.98
CA GLY A 132 6.00 -6.57 -1.48
C GLY A 132 5.81 -5.16 -0.94
N PHE A 133 5.21 -4.30 -1.76
CA PHE A 133 4.79 -2.95 -1.40
C PHE A 133 3.27 -2.89 -1.37
N TYR A 134 2.67 -2.39 -0.29
CA TYR A 134 1.23 -2.43 -0.07
C TYR A 134 0.73 -1.10 0.51
N GLY A 135 -0.50 -0.74 0.13
CA GLY A 135 -1.23 0.34 0.80
C GLY A 135 -2.04 -0.25 1.95
N MET A 136 -2.45 0.57 2.90
CA MET A 136 -3.38 0.16 3.96
C MET A 136 -4.50 1.16 4.21
N ASP A 137 -4.57 2.22 3.40
CA ASP A 137 -5.53 3.29 3.56
C ASP A 137 -6.85 2.98 2.81
N LEU A 138 -7.98 3.43 3.35
CA LEU A 138 -9.34 3.05 2.92
C LEU A 138 -10.13 4.19 2.24
N TYR A 139 -9.49 5.32 1.93
CA TYR A 139 -10.20 6.49 1.40
C TYR A 139 -10.33 6.53 -0.14
N SER A 140 -9.77 5.57 -0.88
CA SER A 140 -9.76 5.54 -2.34
C SER A 140 -10.96 4.82 -2.97
N LEU A 141 -12.17 5.01 -2.44
CA LEU A 141 -13.41 4.33 -2.86
C LEU A 141 -13.55 4.20 -4.40
N HIS A 142 -13.51 5.32 -5.12
CA HIS A 142 -13.71 5.33 -6.57
C HIS A 142 -12.56 4.66 -7.33
N ALA A 143 -11.31 4.85 -6.90
CA ALA A 143 -10.18 4.18 -7.55
C ALA A 143 -10.19 2.67 -7.28
N SER A 144 -10.73 2.24 -6.13
CA SER A 144 -10.87 0.85 -5.75
C SER A 144 -11.98 0.17 -6.56
N ILE A 145 -13.14 0.81 -6.69
CA ILE A 145 -14.21 0.40 -7.62
C ILE A 145 -13.66 0.21 -9.04
N GLU A 146 -12.93 1.20 -9.56
CA GLU A 146 -12.34 1.12 -10.90
C GLU A 146 -11.32 -0.02 -11.04
N ALA A 147 -10.56 -0.33 -9.98
CA ALA A 147 -9.64 -1.45 -9.98
C ALA A 147 -10.36 -2.81 -10.06
N VAL A 148 -11.44 -3.00 -9.27
CA VAL A 148 -12.29 -4.20 -9.32
C VAL A 148 -12.93 -4.35 -10.70
N LEU A 149 -13.51 -3.27 -11.23
CA LEU A 149 -14.17 -3.30 -12.55
C LEU A 149 -13.19 -3.68 -13.66
N LYS A 150 -11.98 -3.09 -13.69
CA LYS A 150 -10.95 -3.43 -14.68
C LYS A 150 -10.48 -4.87 -14.59
N TYR A 151 -10.34 -5.39 -13.38
CA TYR A 151 -10.00 -6.79 -13.17
C TYR A 151 -11.12 -7.70 -13.75
N LEU A 152 -12.37 -7.45 -13.37
CA LEU A 152 -13.51 -8.23 -13.86
C LEU A 152 -13.71 -8.12 -15.36
N GLU A 153 -13.49 -6.95 -15.98
CA GLU A 153 -13.55 -6.79 -17.43
C GLU A 153 -12.57 -7.72 -18.18
N LYS A 154 -11.42 -8.02 -17.57
CA LYS A 154 -10.44 -8.96 -18.11
C LYS A 154 -10.87 -10.42 -17.91
N VAL A 155 -11.43 -10.77 -16.75
CA VAL A 155 -11.60 -12.17 -16.36
C VAL A 155 -13.04 -12.69 -16.47
N ASP A 156 -14.04 -11.85 -16.25
CA ASP A 156 -15.47 -12.19 -16.33
C ASP A 156 -16.30 -10.92 -16.64
N PRO A 157 -16.49 -10.58 -17.94
CA PRO A 157 -17.21 -9.38 -18.35
C PRO A 157 -18.66 -9.30 -17.85
N GLU A 158 -19.31 -10.45 -17.63
CA GLU A 158 -20.68 -10.46 -17.07
C GLU A 158 -20.67 -10.14 -15.57
N ALA A 159 -19.67 -10.62 -14.81
CA ALA A 159 -19.46 -10.17 -13.44
C ALA A 159 -19.12 -8.67 -13.39
N ALA A 160 -18.33 -8.14 -14.33
CA ALA A 160 -18.05 -6.71 -14.42
C ALA A 160 -19.34 -5.88 -14.61
N ARG A 161 -20.27 -6.36 -15.45
CA ARG A 161 -21.57 -5.71 -15.66
C ARG A 161 -22.42 -5.70 -14.39
N ARG A 162 -22.45 -6.80 -13.62
CA ARG A 162 -23.14 -6.87 -12.32
C ARG A 162 -22.49 -5.94 -11.30
N ALA A 163 -21.16 -5.95 -11.20
CA ALA A 163 -20.41 -5.09 -10.31
C ALA A 163 -20.67 -3.60 -10.59
N ARG A 164 -20.71 -3.20 -11.86
CA ARG A 164 -21.03 -1.81 -12.26
C ARG A 164 -22.42 -1.39 -11.80
N LEU A 165 -23.41 -2.28 -11.88
CA LEU A 165 -24.75 -2.02 -11.38
C LEU A 165 -24.80 -1.92 -9.84
N ARG A 166 -24.04 -2.74 -9.12
CA ARG A 166 -23.95 -2.65 -7.66
C ARG A 166 -23.29 -1.34 -7.21
N TYR A 167 -22.23 -0.94 -7.89
CA TYR A 167 -21.51 0.30 -7.60
C TYR A 167 -22.22 1.57 -8.05
N SER A 168 -23.20 1.50 -8.95
CA SER A 168 -23.91 2.70 -9.42
C SER A 168 -24.68 3.44 -8.33
N CYS A 169 -24.91 2.81 -7.17
CA CYS A 169 -25.43 3.48 -5.98
C CYS A 169 -24.58 4.70 -5.56
N PHE A 170 -23.26 4.66 -5.80
CA PHE A 170 -22.36 5.78 -5.51
C PHE A 170 -22.41 6.89 -6.56
N ASP A 171 -22.94 6.65 -7.76
CA ASP A 171 -22.95 7.62 -8.87
C ASP A 171 -23.82 8.85 -8.57
N HIS A 172 -24.78 8.71 -7.66
CA HIS A 172 -25.70 9.78 -7.26
C HIS A 172 -25.08 10.78 -6.27
N LEU A 173 -23.87 10.50 -5.78
CA LEU A 173 -23.19 11.32 -4.78
C LEU A 173 -21.97 11.99 -5.40
N SER A 174 -21.51 13.07 -4.77
CA SER A 174 -20.26 13.66 -5.23
C SER A 174 -19.12 12.65 -5.09
N ARG A 175 -18.05 12.86 -5.85
CA ARG A 175 -16.86 11.99 -5.81
C ARG A 175 -16.14 11.98 -4.45
N LYS A 176 -16.65 12.66 -3.43
CA LYS A 176 -16.09 12.70 -2.07
C LYS A 176 -16.78 11.65 -1.18
N PRO A 177 -16.08 10.59 -0.75
CA PRO A 177 -16.66 9.55 0.11
C PRO A 177 -17.22 10.08 1.44
N GLN A 178 -16.69 11.21 1.94
CA GLN A 178 -17.17 11.85 3.17
C GLN A 178 -18.62 12.33 3.05
N GLU A 179 -19.05 12.73 1.85
CA GLU A 179 -20.43 13.17 1.62
C GLU A 179 -21.39 11.98 1.65
N TYR A 180 -20.99 10.82 1.11
CA TYR A 180 -21.73 9.56 1.28
C TYR A 180 -21.86 9.20 2.77
N GLY A 181 -20.74 9.18 3.50
CA GLY A 181 -20.75 8.83 4.93
C GLY A 181 -21.63 9.76 5.77
N TYR A 182 -21.61 11.06 5.46
CA TYR A 182 -22.51 12.01 6.12
C TYR A 182 -23.98 11.77 5.76
N ALA A 183 -24.30 11.63 4.47
CA ALA A 183 -25.66 11.48 3.98
C ALA A 183 -26.34 10.19 4.50
N THR A 184 -25.60 9.08 4.59
CA THR A 184 -26.10 7.83 5.20
C THR A 184 -26.31 7.98 6.71
N THR A 185 -25.36 8.62 7.42
CA THR A 185 -25.44 8.81 8.88
C THR A 185 -26.67 9.63 9.28
N VAL A 186 -27.02 10.65 8.50
CA VAL A 186 -28.21 11.49 8.75
C VAL A 186 -29.50 10.93 8.14
N GLY A 187 -29.45 9.76 7.49
CA GLY A 187 -30.62 9.11 6.88
C GLY A 187 -31.16 9.81 5.63
N ALA A 188 -30.36 10.64 4.96
CA ALA A 188 -30.76 11.34 3.74
C ALA A 188 -30.76 10.41 2.51
N ILE A 189 -30.01 9.32 2.57
CA ILE A 189 -29.94 8.28 1.53
C ILE A 189 -29.87 6.90 2.18
N GLU A 190 -30.25 5.87 1.43
CA GLU A 190 -30.00 4.48 1.81
C GLU A 190 -28.51 4.13 1.66
N SER A 191 -28.04 3.20 2.49
CA SER A 191 -26.66 2.72 2.43
C SER A 191 -26.43 1.82 1.22
N CYS A 192 -25.34 2.06 0.49
CA CYS A 192 -24.87 1.20 -0.60
C CYS A 192 -24.14 -0.07 -0.08
N GLU A 193 -23.96 -0.20 1.25
CA GLU A 193 -23.18 -1.26 1.90
C GLU A 193 -23.59 -2.66 1.44
N ASN A 194 -24.89 -2.98 1.42
CA ASN A 194 -25.35 -4.32 1.03
C ASN A 194 -24.91 -4.68 -0.40
N ALA A 195 -24.96 -3.73 -1.33
CA ALA A 195 -24.53 -3.95 -2.72
C ALA A 195 -23.02 -4.17 -2.82
N VAL A 196 -22.23 -3.44 -2.02
CA VAL A 196 -20.76 -3.62 -1.96
C VAL A 196 -20.40 -4.96 -1.32
N VAL A 197 -21.06 -5.34 -0.24
CA VAL A 197 -20.85 -6.64 0.42
C VAL A 197 -21.22 -7.78 -0.52
N GLU A 198 -22.34 -7.68 -1.25
CA GLU A 198 -22.73 -8.68 -2.24
C GLU A 198 -21.69 -8.80 -3.36
N GLN A 199 -21.09 -7.68 -3.78
CA GLN A 199 -20.02 -7.68 -4.76
C GLN A 199 -18.76 -8.41 -4.27
N LEU A 200 -18.36 -8.19 -3.01
CA LEU A 200 -17.23 -8.91 -2.40
C LEU A 200 -17.52 -10.41 -2.26
N VAL A 201 -18.73 -10.76 -1.80
CA VAL A 201 -19.14 -12.16 -1.65
C VAL A 201 -19.11 -12.89 -2.99
N GLU A 202 -19.60 -12.28 -4.07
CA GLU A 202 -19.54 -12.90 -5.41
C GLU A 202 -18.09 -13.09 -5.87
N LEU A 203 -17.22 -12.11 -5.65
CA LEU A 203 -15.79 -12.18 -6.00
C LEU A 203 -15.12 -13.36 -5.28
N GLN A 204 -15.41 -13.55 -3.98
CA GLN A 204 -14.88 -14.64 -3.17
C GLN A 204 -15.43 -16.02 -3.59
N GLN A 205 -16.73 -16.10 -3.92
CA GLN A 205 -17.33 -17.35 -4.40
C GLN A 205 -16.72 -17.80 -5.73
N LYS A 206 -16.29 -16.86 -6.58
CA LYS A 206 -15.61 -17.13 -7.84
C LYS A 206 -14.10 -17.30 -7.70
N ALA A 207 -13.53 -17.21 -6.50
CA ALA A 207 -12.08 -17.30 -6.28
C ALA A 207 -11.48 -18.56 -6.92
N THR A 208 -12.07 -19.74 -6.70
CA THR A 208 -11.57 -20.99 -7.31
C THR A 208 -11.59 -20.95 -8.84
N GLU A 209 -12.63 -20.36 -9.44
CA GLU A 209 -12.75 -20.20 -10.89
C GLU A 209 -11.64 -19.28 -11.43
N PHE A 210 -11.42 -18.15 -10.77
CA PHE A 210 -10.43 -17.15 -11.19
C PHE A 210 -8.98 -17.61 -10.94
N LEU A 211 -8.72 -18.28 -9.81
CA LEU A 211 -7.40 -18.83 -9.44
C LEU A 211 -7.01 -20.06 -10.25
N SER A 212 -7.97 -20.74 -10.90
CA SER A 212 -7.68 -21.88 -11.79
C SER A 212 -6.98 -21.47 -13.10
N ARG A 213 -6.87 -20.16 -13.36
CA ARG A 213 -6.19 -19.55 -14.53
C ARG A 213 -4.73 -19.21 -14.18
N ASP A 214 -3.90 -18.94 -15.19
CA ASP A 214 -2.56 -18.29 -15.21
C ASP A 214 -1.63 -18.34 -13.95
N GLY A 215 -1.80 -19.30 -13.03
CA GLY A 215 -0.96 -19.53 -11.86
C GLY A 215 -0.87 -18.34 -10.90
N GLU A 216 0.37 -18.01 -10.50
CA GLU A 216 0.66 -16.98 -9.49
C GLU A 216 0.21 -15.57 -9.91
N VAL A 217 0.24 -15.27 -11.21
CA VAL A 217 -0.23 -13.96 -11.72
C VAL A 217 -1.72 -13.79 -11.49
N ALA A 218 -2.51 -14.84 -11.74
CA ALA A 218 -3.94 -14.83 -11.46
C ALA A 218 -4.22 -14.68 -9.97
N ALA A 219 -3.41 -15.31 -9.11
CA ALA A 219 -3.53 -15.18 -7.66
C ALA A 219 -3.22 -13.77 -7.16
N GLU A 220 -2.17 -13.12 -7.68
CA GLU A 220 -1.83 -11.75 -7.31
C GLU A 220 -2.88 -10.75 -7.82
N GLU A 221 -3.31 -10.85 -9.08
CA GLU A 221 -4.35 -9.97 -9.64
C GLU A 221 -5.68 -10.13 -8.88
N PHE A 222 -6.07 -11.36 -8.56
CA PHE A 222 -7.27 -11.63 -7.75
C PHE A 222 -7.13 -11.04 -6.34
N PHE A 223 -6.00 -11.26 -5.66
CA PHE A 223 -5.74 -10.71 -4.33
C PHE A 223 -5.86 -9.18 -4.34
N PHE A 224 -5.23 -8.49 -5.31
CA PHE A 224 -5.37 -7.05 -5.39
C PHE A 224 -6.81 -6.61 -5.66
N ALA A 225 -7.55 -7.33 -6.52
CA ALA A 225 -8.96 -7.02 -6.76
C ALA A 225 -9.84 -7.25 -5.52
N GLU A 226 -9.61 -8.30 -4.75
CA GLU A 226 -10.37 -8.61 -3.52
C GLU A 226 -10.17 -7.57 -2.43
N GLN A 227 -8.97 -7.03 -2.31
CA GLN A 227 -8.64 -6.03 -1.28
C GLN A 227 -9.01 -4.58 -1.67
N ASN A 228 -9.57 -4.36 -2.88
CA ASN A 228 -10.15 -3.09 -3.32
C ASN A 228 -11.66 -3.03 -3.01
#